data_AF-A0A938SF88-F1
#
_entry.id   AF-A0A938SF88-F1
#
_cell.length_a   1.000
_cell.length_b   1.000
_cell.length_c   1.000
_cell.angle_alpha   90.00
_cell.angle_beta   90.00
_cell.angle_gamma   90.00
#
_symmetry.space_group_name_H-M   'P 1'
#
loop_
_entity.id
_entity.type
_entity.pdbx_description
1 polymer ?
#
loop_
_entity_poly.entity_id
_entity_poly.type
_entity_poly.pdbx_seq_one_letter_code
_entity_poly.pdbx_strand_id
1 'polypeptide(L)'
;MRRAGAATMTRLFGHEKLRVYQKGMGFAEMRKALLDGLPRRVAACEHLNRGAESILVNIAHASSSWSPRDRIAYLGQANGSALECAACLDVFVAKGLSAAQDVYPGKSLLAEIVSMLLRMRETTADRVCEEHAPYRTKRGNLFSHEDLDVYQTELQLISWLESVSSQFACSSDLLSKLDKSTTSIVLNTAEGNGRFTGTDQAKFLGIAYEATVQSASLMDLATANDPAGRSLADEGRGVLGRIAAMLASLAKVVGDDT
;
A
#
# COMPACT_ATOMS: atom_id res chain seq x y z
N MET A 1 -41.53 -24.11 5.64
CA MET A 1 -40.41 -23.49 4.88
C MET A 1 -39.12 -23.74 5.65
N ARG A 2 -38.23 -24.60 5.14
CA ARG A 2 -36.91 -24.86 5.73
C ARG A 2 -35.95 -23.75 5.29
N ARG A 3 -35.29 -23.10 6.26
CA ARG A 3 -34.13 -22.24 6.00
C ARG A 3 -33.06 -23.08 5.31
N ALA A 4 -32.62 -22.65 4.12
CA ALA A 4 -31.41 -23.16 3.51
C ALA A 4 -30.25 -22.79 4.45
N GLY A 5 -29.68 -23.79 5.13
CA GLY A 5 -28.43 -23.60 5.85
C GLY A 5 -27.35 -23.32 4.82
N ALA A 6 -26.65 -22.18 4.95
CA ALA A 6 -25.42 -21.97 4.22
C ALA A 6 -24.52 -23.17 4.49
N ALA A 7 -24.12 -23.88 3.43
CA ALA A 7 -23.20 -25.00 3.57
C ALA A 7 -21.92 -24.45 4.20
N THR A 8 -21.63 -24.83 5.44
CA THR A 8 -20.34 -24.55 6.07
C THR A 8 -19.31 -25.26 5.21
N MET A 9 -18.59 -24.52 4.35
CA MET A 9 -17.50 -25.08 3.58
C MET A 9 -16.50 -25.69 4.56
N THR A 10 -16.27 -26.99 4.42
CA THR A 10 -15.28 -27.72 5.21
C THR A 10 -13.91 -27.11 4.98
N ARG A 11 -13.30 -26.56 6.03
CA ARG A 11 -11.94 -26.03 6.00
C ARG A 11 -10.95 -27.18 6.12
N LEU A 12 -10.28 -27.50 5.02
CA LEU A 12 -9.35 -28.61 4.86
C LEU A 12 -7.95 -28.27 5.39
N PHE A 13 -7.49 -27.03 5.19
CA PHE A 13 -6.13 -26.62 5.54
C PHE A 13 -6.07 -25.77 6.81
N GLY A 14 -4.91 -25.77 7.47
CA GLY A 14 -4.71 -25.05 8.74
C GLY A 14 -4.98 -23.55 8.64
N HIS A 15 -4.50 -22.91 7.57
CA HIS A 15 -4.65 -21.47 7.35
C HIS A 15 -6.12 -21.06 7.10
N GLU A 16 -6.95 -21.92 6.50
CA GLU A 16 -8.36 -21.62 6.24
C GLU A 16 -9.15 -21.42 7.55
N LYS A 17 -8.67 -22.02 8.65
CA LYS A 17 -9.26 -21.89 9.99
C LYS A 17 -8.95 -20.55 10.65
N LEU A 18 -7.91 -19.85 10.19
CA LEU A 18 -7.48 -18.56 10.71
C LEU A 18 -8.51 -17.47 10.37
N ARG A 19 -8.90 -16.69 11.38
CA ARG A 19 -9.77 -15.52 11.21
C ARG A 19 -9.11 -14.47 10.31
N VAL A 20 -7.80 -14.27 10.44
CA VAL A 20 -7.07 -13.30 9.60
C VAL A 20 -7.13 -13.69 8.12
N TYR A 21 -7.05 -14.99 7.81
CA TYR A 21 -7.18 -15.49 6.44
C TYR A 21 -8.59 -15.26 5.87
N GLN A 22 -9.63 -15.53 6.66
CA GLN A 22 -11.02 -15.28 6.26
C GLN A 22 -11.31 -13.80 6.01
N LYS A 23 -10.72 -12.90 6.82
CA LYS A 23 -10.80 -11.46 6.57
C LYS A 23 -10.05 -11.07 5.29
N GLY A 24 -8.89 -11.66 5.03
CA GLY A 24 -8.18 -11.51 3.76
C GLY A 24 -9.04 -11.91 2.56
N MET A 25 -9.80 -13.01 2.66
CA MET A 25 -10.74 -13.43 1.61
C MET A 25 -11.86 -12.40 1.42
N GLY A 26 -12.44 -11.90 2.51
CA GLY A 26 -13.44 -10.84 2.45
C GLY A 26 -12.90 -9.55 1.80
N PHE A 27 -11.63 -9.21 2.04
CA PHE A 27 -10.99 -8.09 1.37
C PHE A 27 -10.78 -8.35 -0.13
N ALA A 28 -10.35 -9.56 -0.51
CA ALA A 28 -10.17 -9.95 -1.91
C ALA A 28 -11.48 -9.89 -2.71
N GLU A 29 -12.62 -10.21 -2.07
CA GLU A 29 -13.96 -10.04 -2.62
C GLU A 29 -14.35 -8.56 -2.74
N MET A 30 -14.18 -7.77 -1.67
CA MET A 30 -14.49 -6.33 -1.68
C MET A 30 -13.66 -5.56 -2.71
N ARG A 31 -12.38 -5.91 -2.85
CA ARG A 31 -11.47 -5.39 -3.89
C ARG A 31 -12.09 -5.51 -5.28
N LYS A 32 -12.73 -6.63 -5.60
CA LYS A 32 -13.35 -6.82 -6.92
C LYS A 32 -14.41 -5.75 -7.19
N ALA A 33 -15.30 -5.51 -6.22
CA ALA A 33 -16.32 -4.47 -6.35
C ALA A 33 -15.72 -3.06 -6.46
N LEU A 34 -14.67 -2.76 -5.69
CA LEU A 34 -13.95 -1.48 -5.78
C LEU A 34 -13.34 -1.27 -7.17
N LEU A 35 -12.65 -2.29 -7.71
CA LEU A 35 -12.03 -2.22 -9.03
C LEU A 35 -13.04 -2.13 -10.17
N ASP A 36 -14.15 -2.86 -10.08
CA ASP A 36 -15.22 -2.86 -11.08
C ASP A 36 -15.96 -1.50 -11.10
N GLY A 37 -15.95 -0.75 -9.99
CA GLY A 37 -16.56 0.58 -9.86
C GLY A 37 -15.69 1.75 -10.32
N LEU A 38 -14.41 1.54 -10.66
CA LEU A 38 -13.52 2.63 -11.08
C LEU A 38 -13.86 3.12 -12.51
N PRO A 39 -13.87 4.44 -12.76
CA PRO A 39 -14.17 4.99 -14.08
C PRO A 39 -13.07 4.70 -15.12
N ARG A 40 -11.85 4.42 -14.67
CA ARG A 40 -10.70 4.04 -15.50
C ARG A 40 -9.67 3.26 -14.68
N ARG A 41 -8.81 2.49 -15.36
CA ARG A 41 -7.68 1.79 -14.72
C ARG A 41 -6.50 2.73 -14.51
N VAL A 42 -5.78 2.51 -13.41
CA VAL A 42 -4.54 3.20 -13.01
C VAL A 42 -3.50 2.17 -12.54
N ALA A 43 -2.24 2.60 -12.37
CA ALA A 43 -1.18 1.74 -11.85
C ALA A 43 -1.57 1.01 -10.55
N ALA A 44 -2.22 1.71 -9.61
CA ALA A 44 -2.66 1.14 -8.33
C ALA A 44 -3.65 -0.04 -8.45
N CYS A 45 -4.35 -0.20 -9.58
CA CYS A 45 -5.27 -1.35 -9.78
C CYS A 45 -4.52 -2.69 -9.82
N GLU A 46 -3.34 -2.73 -10.45
CA GLU A 46 -2.53 -3.95 -10.52
C GLU A 46 -1.94 -4.29 -9.15
N HIS A 47 -1.40 -3.29 -8.47
CA HIS A 47 -0.87 -3.42 -7.11
C HIS A 47 -1.92 -3.90 -6.11
N LEU A 48 -3.13 -3.34 -6.15
CA LEU A 48 -4.22 -3.78 -5.27
C LEU A 48 -4.58 -5.26 -5.49
N ASN A 49 -4.54 -5.75 -6.74
CA ASN A 49 -4.77 -7.16 -7.04
C ASN A 49 -3.67 -8.04 -6.43
N ARG A 50 -2.42 -7.73 -6.74
CA ARG A 50 -1.25 -8.48 -6.28
C ARG A 50 -1.09 -8.44 -4.76
N GLY A 51 -1.32 -7.28 -4.15
CA GLY A 51 -1.27 -7.09 -2.70
C GLY A 51 -2.30 -7.94 -1.97
N ALA A 52 -3.56 -7.97 -2.45
CA ALA A 52 -4.60 -8.81 -1.84
C ALA A 52 -4.28 -10.32 -1.93
N GLU A 53 -3.72 -10.78 -3.05
CA GLU A 53 -3.24 -12.15 -3.19
C GLU A 53 -2.05 -12.43 -2.27
N SER A 54 -1.11 -11.48 -2.18
CA SER A 54 0.07 -11.55 -1.31
C SER A 54 -0.31 -11.67 0.17
N ILE A 55 -1.33 -10.94 0.64
CA ILE A 55 -1.84 -11.06 2.02
C ILE A 55 -2.22 -12.52 2.31
N LEU A 56 -3.03 -13.12 1.44
CA LEU A 56 -3.53 -14.49 1.62
C LEU A 56 -2.41 -15.53 1.58
N VAL A 57 -1.55 -15.43 0.57
CA VAL A 57 -0.44 -16.38 0.35
C VAL A 57 0.55 -16.32 1.52
N ASN A 58 0.89 -15.12 2.00
CA ASN A 58 1.81 -14.97 3.12
C ASN A 58 1.21 -15.40 4.46
N ILE A 59 -0.09 -15.20 4.70
CA ILE A 59 -0.78 -15.78 5.87
C ILE A 59 -0.72 -17.31 5.82
N ALA A 60 -0.97 -17.91 4.65
CA ALA A 60 -0.91 -19.36 4.48
C ALA A 60 0.51 -19.91 4.72
N HIS A 61 1.54 -19.25 4.17
CA HIS A 61 2.93 -19.61 4.42
C HIS A 61 3.30 -19.49 5.89
N ALA A 62 2.96 -18.39 6.56
CA ALA A 62 3.18 -18.20 7.99
C ALA A 62 2.53 -19.33 8.82
N SER A 63 1.29 -19.71 8.48
CA SER A 63 0.57 -20.79 9.15
C SER A 63 1.20 -22.16 8.97
N SER A 64 1.86 -22.40 7.84
CA SER A 64 2.51 -23.68 7.51
C SER A 64 3.98 -23.77 7.97
N SER A 65 4.57 -22.64 8.39
CA SER A 65 5.99 -22.57 8.71
C SER A 65 6.31 -23.15 10.09
N TRP A 66 7.32 -24.01 10.14
CA TRP A 66 7.89 -24.56 11.37
C TRP A 66 8.96 -23.66 12.01
N SER A 67 9.53 -22.73 11.23
CA SER A 67 10.54 -21.78 11.68
C SER A 67 9.87 -20.52 12.22
N PRO A 68 10.08 -20.14 13.50
CA PRO A 68 9.56 -18.88 14.05
C PRO A 68 10.05 -17.66 13.26
N ARG A 69 11.30 -17.68 12.79
CA ARG A 69 11.87 -16.62 11.96
C ARG A 69 11.13 -16.46 10.64
N ASP A 70 10.89 -17.57 9.94
CA ASP A 70 10.18 -17.52 8.65
C ASP A 70 8.72 -17.13 8.86
N ARG A 71 8.09 -17.59 9.96
CA ARG A 71 6.74 -17.17 10.33
C ARG A 71 6.65 -15.65 10.49
N ILE A 72 7.57 -15.04 11.23
CA ILE A 72 7.64 -13.58 11.39
C ILE A 72 7.86 -12.88 10.04
N ALA A 73 8.75 -13.42 9.21
CA ALA A 73 9.02 -12.84 7.89
C ALA A 73 7.78 -12.86 6.98
N TYR A 74 7.05 -13.97 6.92
CA TYR A 74 5.81 -14.07 6.15
C TYR A 74 4.70 -13.18 6.73
N LEU A 75 4.54 -13.11 8.06
CA LEU A 75 3.59 -12.19 8.68
C LEU A 75 3.94 -10.71 8.35
N GLY A 76 5.22 -10.37 8.33
CA GLY A 76 5.69 -9.04 7.90
C GLY A 76 5.42 -8.75 6.43
N GLN A 77 5.51 -9.74 5.55
CA GLN A 77 5.12 -9.62 4.14
C GLN A 77 3.62 -9.41 3.98
N ALA A 78 2.79 -10.17 4.69
CA ALA A 78 1.34 -9.98 4.71
C ALA A 78 0.98 -8.57 5.23
N ASN A 79 1.66 -8.11 6.28
CA ASN A 79 1.41 -6.79 6.88
C ASN A 79 1.80 -5.65 5.95
N GLY A 80 2.97 -5.75 5.31
CA GLY A 80 3.40 -4.81 4.26
C GLY A 80 2.39 -4.75 3.10
N SER A 81 1.95 -5.91 2.62
CA SER A 81 0.96 -5.99 1.53
C SER A 81 -0.40 -5.39 1.91
N ALA A 82 -0.81 -5.50 3.18
CA ALA A 82 -2.02 -4.87 3.67
C ALA A 82 -1.92 -3.34 3.70
N LEU A 83 -0.76 -2.79 4.09
CA LEU A 83 -0.51 -1.35 4.05
C LEU A 83 -0.39 -0.83 2.60
N GLU A 84 0.24 -1.59 1.71
CA GLU A 84 0.28 -1.27 0.27
C GLU A 84 -1.14 -1.21 -0.32
N CYS A 85 -2.01 -2.16 0.05
CA CYS A 85 -3.41 -2.16 -0.36
C CYS A 85 -4.16 -0.94 0.17
N ALA A 86 -3.94 -0.53 1.42
CA ALA A 86 -4.53 0.68 1.98
C ALA A 86 -4.08 1.93 1.19
N ALA A 87 -2.79 2.01 0.86
CA ALA A 87 -2.26 3.10 0.05
C ALA A 87 -2.79 3.10 -1.39
N CYS A 88 -3.06 1.94 -1.99
CA CYS A 88 -3.75 1.89 -3.28
C CYS A 88 -5.14 2.54 -3.22
N LEU A 89 -5.87 2.35 -2.12
CA LEU A 89 -7.17 2.97 -1.92
C LEU A 89 -7.05 4.49 -1.74
N ASP A 90 -6.00 4.97 -1.06
CA ASP A 90 -5.70 6.40 -0.95
C ASP A 90 -5.29 7.01 -2.29
N VAL A 91 -4.56 6.28 -3.13
CA VAL A 91 -4.25 6.70 -4.51
C VAL A 91 -5.51 6.85 -5.34
N PHE A 92 -6.51 5.96 -5.19
CA PHE A 92 -7.79 6.13 -5.88
C PHE A 92 -8.51 7.42 -5.46
N VAL A 93 -8.49 7.74 -4.16
CA VAL A 93 -9.07 8.99 -3.63
C VAL A 93 -8.29 10.21 -4.11
N ALA A 94 -6.95 10.18 -4.04
CA ALA A 94 -6.09 11.28 -4.48
C ALA A 94 -6.24 11.60 -5.97
N LYS A 95 -6.53 10.59 -6.79
CA LYS A 95 -6.85 10.73 -8.22
C LYS A 95 -8.31 11.09 -8.50
N GLY A 96 -9.14 11.26 -7.48
CA GLY A 96 -10.57 11.55 -7.64
C GLY A 96 -11.38 10.42 -8.26
N LEU A 97 -10.89 9.17 -8.22
CA LEU A 97 -11.57 8.01 -8.81
C LEU A 97 -12.58 7.36 -7.85
N SER A 98 -12.52 7.69 -6.57
CA SER A 98 -13.44 7.20 -5.53
C SER A 98 -13.51 8.21 -4.38
N ALA A 99 -14.64 8.28 -3.66
CA ALA A 99 -14.71 9.09 -2.46
C ALA A 99 -14.09 8.36 -1.26
N ALA A 100 -13.57 9.11 -0.28
CA ALA A 100 -12.96 8.54 0.92
C ALA A 100 -13.92 7.60 1.69
N GLN A 101 -15.21 7.92 1.71
CA GLN A 101 -16.25 7.09 2.33
C GLN A 101 -16.47 5.74 1.62
N ASP A 102 -16.22 5.67 0.31
CA ASP A 102 -16.46 4.45 -0.48
C ASP A 102 -15.33 3.44 -0.29
N VAL A 103 -14.10 3.93 -0.06
CA VAL A 103 -12.93 3.08 0.20
C VAL A 103 -12.78 2.73 1.69
N TYR A 104 -13.43 3.47 2.60
CA TYR A 104 -13.31 3.27 4.05
C TYR A 104 -13.63 1.85 4.52
N PRO A 105 -14.68 1.15 4.04
CA PRO A 105 -14.93 -0.23 4.43
C PRO A 105 -13.76 -1.17 4.14
N GLY A 106 -13.09 -0.97 2.99
CA GLY A 106 -11.89 -1.73 2.61
C GLY A 106 -10.72 -1.43 3.54
N LYS A 107 -10.48 -0.15 3.82
CA LYS A 107 -9.45 0.30 4.77
C LYS A 107 -9.71 -0.23 6.19
N SER A 108 -10.96 -0.23 6.66
CA SER A 108 -11.32 -0.77 7.96
C SER A 108 -11.02 -2.27 8.05
N LEU A 109 -11.38 -3.04 7.02
CA LEU A 109 -11.10 -4.47 6.99
C LEU A 109 -9.59 -4.77 6.96
N LEU A 110 -8.82 -3.99 6.18
CA LEU A 110 -7.36 -4.07 6.17
C LEU A 110 -6.75 -3.73 7.54
N ALA A 111 -7.27 -2.71 8.23
CA ALA A 111 -6.81 -2.36 9.58
C ALA A 111 -7.06 -3.51 10.57
N GLU A 112 -8.19 -4.22 10.46
CA GLU A 112 -8.44 -5.43 11.25
C GLU A 112 -7.46 -6.56 10.95
N ILE A 113 -7.13 -6.78 9.67
CA ILE A 113 -6.11 -7.75 9.24
C ILE A 113 -4.75 -7.40 9.86
N VAL A 114 -4.30 -6.14 9.72
CA VAL A 114 -3.05 -5.63 10.30
C VAL A 114 -3.00 -5.85 11.81
N SER A 115 -4.10 -5.54 12.51
CA SER A 115 -4.21 -5.75 13.96
C SER A 115 -3.93 -7.20 14.36
N MET A 116 -4.49 -8.15 13.60
CA MET A 116 -4.30 -9.58 13.83
C MET A 116 -2.86 -10.01 13.53
N LEU A 117 -2.29 -9.54 12.41
CA LEU A 117 -0.90 -9.86 12.02
C LEU A 117 0.12 -9.38 13.05
N LEU A 118 -0.08 -8.18 13.61
CA LEU A 118 0.78 -7.64 14.67
C LEU A 118 0.72 -8.50 15.94
N ARG A 119 -0.46 -8.94 16.36
CA ARG A 119 -0.60 -9.84 17.52
C ARG A 119 -0.02 -11.23 17.26
N MET A 120 -0.18 -11.75 16.05
CA MET A 120 0.42 -13.03 15.66
C MET A 120 1.95 -12.99 15.71
N ARG A 121 2.57 -11.85 15.38
CA ARG A 121 4.01 -11.63 15.50
C ARG A 121 4.49 -11.67 16.97
N GLU A 122 3.70 -11.12 17.89
CA GLU A 122 4.06 -11.10 19.32
C GLU A 122 3.98 -12.49 19.98
N THR A 123 3.12 -13.36 19.45
CA THR A 123 2.77 -14.64 20.06
C THR A 123 3.41 -15.85 19.38
N THR A 124 4.37 -15.61 18.47
CA THR A 124 5.03 -16.62 17.62
C THR A 124 5.70 -17.76 18.40
N ALA A 125 6.00 -17.58 19.69
CA ALA A 125 6.70 -18.55 20.54
C ALA A 125 5.80 -19.64 21.16
N ASP A 126 4.57 -19.32 21.60
CA ASP A 126 3.84 -20.23 22.52
C ASP A 126 2.36 -20.52 22.19
N ARG A 127 1.69 -19.73 21.34
CA ARG A 127 0.33 -19.99 20.78
C ARG A 127 -0.04 -18.88 19.79
N VAL A 128 -0.47 -19.20 18.57
CA VAL A 128 -1.00 -18.19 17.62
C VAL A 128 -2.26 -17.54 18.21
N CYS A 129 -2.20 -16.25 18.53
CA CYS A 129 -3.36 -15.48 18.99
C CYS A 129 -3.82 -14.49 17.92
N GLU A 130 -5.02 -14.70 17.38
CA GLU A 130 -5.63 -13.85 16.34
C GLU A 130 -6.61 -12.82 16.91
N GLU A 131 -6.67 -12.65 18.24
CA GLU A 131 -7.62 -11.71 18.82
C GLU A 131 -7.35 -10.28 18.33
N HIS A 132 -8.44 -9.57 18.04
CA HIS A 132 -8.36 -8.21 17.51
C HIS A 132 -7.91 -7.25 18.62
N ALA A 133 -6.88 -6.45 18.34
CA ALA A 133 -6.57 -5.24 19.11
C ALA A 133 -7.08 -4.03 18.31
N PRO A 134 -7.58 -2.97 18.95
CA PRO A 134 -7.85 -1.72 18.24
C PRO A 134 -6.52 -1.19 17.64
N TYR A 135 -6.43 -1.19 16.31
CA TYR A 135 -5.33 -0.56 15.57
C TYR A 135 -5.77 0.83 15.12
N ARG A 136 -5.13 1.83 15.72
CA ARG A 136 -5.26 3.26 15.40
C ARG A 136 -3.91 3.91 15.65
N THR A 137 -3.56 4.90 14.86
CA THR A 137 -2.38 5.70 15.12
C THR A 137 -2.61 6.67 16.28
N LYS A 138 -1.53 7.30 16.76
CA LYS A 138 -1.62 8.37 17.76
C LYS A 138 -2.44 9.56 17.27
N ARG A 139 -2.50 9.80 15.95
CA ARG A 139 -3.30 10.85 15.33
C ARG A 139 -4.73 10.40 14.97
N GLY A 140 -5.12 9.16 15.32
CA GLY A 140 -6.46 8.62 15.07
C GLY A 140 -6.67 8.03 13.68
N ASN A 141 -5.62 7.98 12.86
CA ASN A 141 -5.62 7.38 11.53
C ASN A 141 -5.70 5.84 11.61
N LEU A 142 -6.04 5.20 10.49
CA LEU A 142 -6.17 3.74 10.41
C LEU A 142 -4.81 3.08 10.27
N PHE A 143 -3.87 3.69 9.54
CA PHE A 143 -2.55 3.11 9.27
C PHE A 143 -1.44 4.09 9.62
N SER A 144 -0.33 3.58 10.15
CA SER A 144 0.80 4.39 10.62
C SER A 144 1.47 5.23 9.53
N HIS A 145 1.46 4.78 8.27
CA HIS A 145 2.01 5.57 7.16
C HIS A 145 1.19 6.83 6.89
N GLU A 146 -0.11 6.86 7.22
CA GLU A 146 -0.97 8.03 7.06
C GLU A 146 -0.55 9.20 7.95
N ASP A 147 0.19 8.93 9.03
CA ASP A 147 0.73 9.97 9.91
C ASP A 147 2.01 10.62 9.37
N LEU A 148 2.65 10.03 8.34
CA LEU A 148 3.92 10.49 7.81
C LEU A 148 3.75 11.70 6.89
N ASP A 149 4.51 12.77 7.15
CA ASP A 149 4.49 13.98 6.31
C ASP A 149 4.95 13.67 4.87
N VAL A 150 5.88 12.73 4.70
CA VAL A 150 6.31 12.26 3.37
C VAL A 150 5.18 11.62 2.60
N TYR A 151 4.40 10.75 3.25
CA TYR A 151 3.25 10.09 2.64
C TYR A 151 2.17 11.08 2.22
N GLN A 152 1.88 12.07 3.07
CA GLN A 152 0.93 13.14 2.72
C GLN A 152 1.42 13.97 1.52
N THR A 153 2.73 14.23 1.44
CA THR A 153 3.34 14.95 0.30
C THR A 153 3.30 14.10 -0.98
N GLU A 154 3.47 12.78 -0.88
CA GLU A 154 3.34 11.85 -2.02
C GLU A 154 1.90 11.83 -2.55
N LEU A 155 0.87 11.83 -1.69
CA LEU A 155 -0.53 11.94 -2.12
C LEU A 155 -0.84 13.30 -2.77
N GLN A 156 -0.25 14.38 -2.26
CA GLN A 156 -0.34 15.71 -2.91
C GLN A 156 0.27 15.67 -4.32
N LEU A 157 1.41 15.00 -4.51
CA LEU A 157 2.01 14.80 -5.83
C LEU A 157 1.06 14.06 -6.77
N ILE A 158 0.44 12.97 -6.31
CA ILE A 158 -0.53 12.19 -7.11
C ILE A 158 -1.72 13.06 -7.54
N SER A 159 -2.29 13.82 -6.60
CA SER A 159 -3.43 14.69 -6.86
C SER A 159 -3.08 15.85 -7.81
N TRP A 160 -1.93 16.48 -7.58
CA TRP A 160 -1.40 17.50 -8.47
C TRP A 160 -1.19 16.96 -9.89
N LEU A 161 -0.49 15.83 -10.03
CA LEU A 161 -0.20 15.22 -11.33
C LEU A 161 -1.48 14.87 -12.08
N GLU A 162 -2.50 14.35 -11.39
CA GLU A 162 -3.81 14.09 -11.98
C GLU A 162 -4.43 15.38 -12.55
N SER A 163 -4.40 16.48 -11.79
CA SER A 163 -4.99 17.77 -12.19
C SER A 163 -4.31 18.45 -13.37
N VAL A 164 -3.01 18.20 -13.58
CA VAL A 164 -2.21 18.80 -14.67
C VAL A 164 -1.89 17.81 -15.79
N SER A 165 -2.33 16.56 -15.69
CA SER A 165 -1.99 15.48 -16.63
C SER A 165 -2.31 15.82 -18.10
N SER A 166 -3.45 16.48 -18.35
CA SER A 166 -3.86 16.90 -19.70
C SER A 166 -3.10 18.10 -20.26
N GLN A 167 -2.28 18.76 -19.43
CA GLN A 167 -1.47 19.91 -19.84
C GLN A 167 -0.12 19.49 -20.42
N PHE A 168 0.32 18.26 -20.17
CA PHE A 168 1.56 17.74 -20.77
C PHE A 168 1.36 17.46 -22.26
N ALA A 169 2.20 18.07 -23.10
CA ALA A 169 2.24 17.83 -24.54
C ALA A 169 2.95 16.53 -24.96
N CYS A 170 3.13 15.56 -24.03
CA CYS A 170 3.90 14.34 -24.26
C CYS A 170 3.01 13.13 -24.57
N SER A 171 3.64 11.97 -24.85
CA SER A 171 2.90 10.77 -25.21
C SER A 171 2.16 10.17 -24.00
N SER A 172 1.04 9.50 -24.29
CA SER A 172 0.30 8.70 -23.29
C SER A 172 1.18 7.66 -22.59
N ASP A 173 2.14 7.09 -23.31
CA ASP A 173 3.09 6.11 -22.78
C ASP A 173 4.02 6.72 -21.73
N LEU A 174 4.46 7.96 -21.95
CA LEU A 174 5.30 8.68 -21.00
C LEU A 174 4.49 9.09 -19.76
N LEU A 175 3.26 9.56 -19.94
CA LEU A 175 2.34 9.82 -18.83
C LEU A 175 2.04 8.55 -18.03
N SER A 176 1.85 7.40 -18.69
CA SER A 176 1.66 6.12 -18.00
C SER A 176 2.90 5.70 -17.20
N LYS A 177 4.11 5.94 -17.72
CA LYS A 177 5.35 5.69 -16.96
C LYS A 177 5.46 6.60 -15.75
N LEU A 178 5.11 7.87 -15.89
CA LEU A 178 5.10 8.83 -14.78
C LEU A 178 4.05 8.44 -13.72
N ASP A 179 2.84 8.04 -14.13
CA ASP A 179 1.79 7.52 -13.24
C ASP A 179 2.26 6.30 -12.44
N LYS A 180 2.88 5.32 -13.12
CA LYS A 180 3.43 4.12 -12.48
C LYS A 180 4.56 4.45 -11.50
N SER A 181 5.49 5.29 -11.92
CA SER A 181 6.66 5.67 -11.11
C SER A 181 6.22 6.45 -9.86
N THR A 182 5.34 7.44 -10.00
CA THR A 182 4.83 8.22 -8.86
C THR A 182 3.94 7.40 -7.92
N THR A 183 3.10 6.50 -8.45
CA THR A 183 2.34 5.54 -7.64
C THR A 183 3.29 4.64 -6.84
N SER A 184 4.39 4.17 -7.46
CA SER A 184 5.38 3.34 -6.79
C SER A 184 6.00 4.02 -5.56
N ILE A 185 6.16 5.35 -5.54
CA ILE A 185 6.67 6.08 -4.38
C ILE A 185 5.73 5.85 -3.18
N VAL A 186 4.44 6.18 -3.35
CA VAL A 186 3.41 6.06 -2.31
C VAL A 186 3.32 4.64 -1.76
N LEU A 187 3.27 3.67 -2.67
CA LEU A 187 3.06 2.27 -2.31
C LEU A 187 4.26 1.68 -1.55
N ASN A 188 5.49 1.99 -1.98
CA ASN A 188 6.68 1.49 -1.28
C ASN A 188 6.87 2.17 0.08
N THR A 189 6.51 3.45 0.24
CA THR A 189 6.50 4.13 1.55
C THR A 189 5.53 3.44 2.52
N ALA A 190 4.32 3.13 2.08
CA ALA A 190 3.33 2.43 2.89
C ALA A 190 3.72 0.97 3.19
N GLU A 191 4.16 0.23 2.18
CA GLU A 191 4.58 -1.17 2.34
C GLU A 191 5.78 -1.29 3.27
N GLY A 192 6.77 -0.41 3.09
CA GLY A 192 7.93 -0.27 3.96
C GLY A 192 7.50 -0.06 5.40
N ASN A 193 6.58 0.88 5.67
CA ASN A 193 6.06 1.11 7.01
C ASN A 193 5.36 -0.12 7.64
N GLY A 194 4.88 -1.06 6.82
CA GLY A 194 4.28 -2.32 7.27
C GLY A 194 5.29 -3.44 7.51
N ARG A 195 6.57 -3.29 7.19
CA ARG A 195 7.58 -4.34 7.42
C ARG A 195 7.98 -4.42 8.89
N PHE A 196 8.30 -5.64 9.35
CA PHE A 196 8.61 -5.90 10.77
C PHE A 196 10.09 -5.77 11.14
N THR A 197 10.99 -5.64 10.17
CA THR A 197 12.42 -5.44 10.40
C THR A 197 12.86 -4.12 9.80
N GLY A 198 13.72 -3.35 10.48
CA GLY A 198 14.18 -2.07 9.93
C GLY A 198 14.98 -2.23 8.64
N THR A 199 15.68 -3.36 8.44
CA THR A 199 16.32 -3.68 7.15
C THR A 199 15.32 -3.78 6.01
N ASP A 200 14.20 -4.48 6.21
CA ASP A 200 13.14 -4.55 5.19
C ASP A 200 12.48 -3.18 5.01
N GLN A 201 12.17 -2.48 6.10
CA GLN A 201 11.59 -1.12 6.03
C GLN A 201 12.48 -0.19 5.19
N ALA A 202 13.79 -0.13 5.48
CA ALA A 202 14.76 0.69 4.78
C ALA A 202 14.89 0.31 3.30
N LYS A 203 14.82 -0.99 2.96
CA LYS A 203 14.82 -1.46 1.57
C LYS A 203 13.66 -0.85 0.77
N PHE A 204 12.45 -0.86 1.32
CA PHE A 204 11.27 -0.28 0.65
C PHE A 204 11.36 1.24 0.54
N LEU A 205 11.86 1.93 1.57
CA LEU A 205 12.13 3.37 1.47
C LEU A 205 13.17 3.70 0.40
N GLY A 206 14.18 2.83 0.22
CA GLY A 206 15.14 2.93 -0.89
C GLY A 206 14.48 2.82 -2.25
N ILE A 207 13.55 1.88 -2.43
CA ILE A 207 12.77 1.75 -3.68
C ILE A 207 11.90 2.99 -3.93
N ALA A 208 11.25 3.52 -2.88
CA ALA A 208 10.48 4.76 -2.99
C ALA A 208 11.38 5.95 -3.40
N TYR A 209 12.59 6.03 -2.87
CA TYR A 209 13.57 7.05 -3.22
C TYR A 209 14.02 6.91 -4.69
N GLU A 210 14.35 5.70 -5.14
CA GLU A 210 14.70 5.43 -6.54
C GLU A 210 13.57 5.81 -7.50
N ALA A 211 12.32 5.47 -7.16
CA ALA A 211 11.13 5.86 -7.91
C ALA A 211 10.93 7.39 -7.94
N THR A 212 11.30 8.10 -6.87
CA THR A 212 11.27 9.57 -6.80
C THR A 212 12.27 10.18 -7.79
N VAL A 213 13.50 9.68 -7.81
CA VAL A 213 14.55 10.12 -8.76
C VAL A 213 14.12 9.83 -10.20
N GLN A 214 13.59 8.63 -10.46
CA GLN A 214 13.09 8.25 -11.77
C GLN A 214 11.92 9.14 -12.22
N SER A 215 10.99 9.45 -11.31
CA SER A 215 9.85 10.33 -11.59
C SER A 215 10.30 11.73 -12.00
N ALA A 216 11.37 12.26 -11.38
CA ALA A 216 11.93 13.55 -11.78
C ALA A 216 12.47 13.51 -13.22
N SER A 217 13.22 12.47 -13.59
CA SER A 217 13.70 12.30 -14.97
C SER A 217 12.56 12.10 -15.98
N LEU A 218 11.50 11.38 -15.61
CA LEU A 218 10.31 11.22 -16.46
C LEU A 218 9.56 12.55 -16.65
N MET A 219 9.56 13.41 -15.63
CA MET A 219 8.97 14.75 -15.71
C MET A 219 9.78 15.69 -16.62
N ASP A 220 11.11 15.61 -16.56
CA ASP A 220 11.98 16.33 -17.51
C ASP A 220 11.70 15.89 -18.94
N LEU A 221 11.59 14.57 -19.19
CA LEU A 221 11.23 14.05 -20.51
C LEU A 221 9.83 14.49 -20.95
N ALA A 222 8.87 14.57 -20.03
CA ALA A 222 7.49 14.96 -20.34
C ALA A 222 7.37 16.42 -20.79
N THR A 223 8.37 17.25 -20.47
CA THR A 223 8.39 18.69 -20.79
C THR A 223 9.55 19.09 -21.70
N ALA A 224 10.38 18.13 -22.14
CA ALA A 224 11.60 18.41 -22.89
C ALA A 224 11.39 19.23 -24.18
N ASN A 225 10.27 19.00 -24.86
CA ASN A 225 9.91 19.68 -26.10
C ASN A 225 8.82 20.75 -25.91
N ASP A 226 8.48 21.08 -24.67
CA ASP A 226 7.42 22.03 -24.33
C ASP A 226 7.96 23.16 -23.42
N PRO A 227 8.36 24.30 -24.01
CA PRO A 227 8.83 25.46 -23.25
C PRO A 227 7.77 26.00 -22.28
N ALA A 228 6.48 25.85 -22.58
CA ALA A 228 5.39 26.27 -21.69
C ALA A 228 5.23 25.31 -20.51
N GLY A 229 5.54 24.03 -20.72
CA GLY A 229 5.57 22.99 -19.69
C GLY A 229 6.69 23.10 -18.66
N ARG A 230 7.68 23.99 -18.85
CA ARG A 230 8.79 24.15 -17.89
C ARG A 230 8.33 24.55 -16.48
N SER A 231 7.34 25.43 -16.38
CA SER A 231 6.78 25.81 -15.08
C SER A 231 6.12 24.62 -14.35
N LEU A 232 5.46 23.73 -15.09
CA LEU A 232 4.86 22.50 -14.55
C LEU A 232 5.95 21.54 -14.07
N ALA A 233 7.02 21.37 -14.84
CA ALA A 233 8.16 20.56 -14.42
C ALA A 233 8.82 21.13 -13.16
N ASP A 234 9.00 22.45 -13.07
CA ASP A 234 9.62 23.09 -11.90
C ASP A 234 8.80 22.85 -10.63
N GLU A 235 7.47 22.99 -10.70
CA GLU A 235 6.57 22.71 -9.57
C GLU A 235 6.65 21.24 -9.14
N GLY A 236 6.47 20.31 -10.08
CA GLY A 236 6.51 18.89 -9.77
C GLY A 236 7.88 18.41 -9.27
N ARG A 237 8.99 18.94 -9.83
CA ARG A 237 10.35 18.69 -9.32
C ARG A 237 10.54 19.25 -7.92
N GLY A 238 9.94 20.40 -7.60
CA GLY A 238 9.95 20.96 -6.25
C GLY A 238 9.30 20.01 -5.24
N VAL A 239 8.17 19.39 -5.61
CA VAL A 239 7.50 18.37 -4.77
C VAL A 239 8.36 17.11 -4.64
N LEU A 240 8.86 16.58 -5.76
CA LEU A 240 9.74 15.38 -5.78
C LEU A 240 11.02 15.58 -4.98
N GLY A 241 11.65 16.76 -5.04
CA GLY A 241 12.83 17.10 -4.26
C GLY A 241 12.56 17.08 -2.74
N ARG A 242 11.39 17.59 -2.31
CA ARG A 242 10.96 17.50 -0.91
C ARG A 242 10.73 16.04 -0.48
N ILE A 243 10.06 15.25 -1.33
CA ILE A 243 9.84 13.81 -1.09
C ILE A 243 11.18 13.08 -0.91
N ALA A 244 12.12 13.28 -1.83
CA ALA A 244 13.45 12.65 -1.77
C ALA A 244 14.18 13.00 -0.46
N ALA A 245 14.13 14.25 -0.02
CA ALA A 245 14.75 14.68 1.23
C ALA A 245 14.09 14.02 2.46
N MET A 246 12.76 13.94 2.49
CA MET A 246 12.04 13.31 3.59
C MET A 246 12.26 11.79 3.63
N LEU A 247 12.26 11.10 2.47
CA LEU A 247 12.56 9.67 2.37
C LEU A 247 13.98 9.36 2.84
N ALA A 248 14.96 10.17 2.42
CA ALA A 248 16.35 10.01 2.86
C ALA A 248 16.51 10.22 4.38
N SER A 249 15.77 11.18 4.95
CA SER A 249 15.76 11.39 6.40
C SER A 249 15.11 10.22 7.13
N LEU A 250 13.97 9.73 6.64
CA LEU A 250 13.23 8.63 7.25
C LEU A 250 14.03 7.31 7.20
N ALA A 251 14.70 7.03 6.08
CA ALA A 251 15.51 5.84 5.91
C ALA A 251 16.70 5.79 6.89
N LYS A 252 17.29 6.94 7.24
CA LYS A 252 18.35 7.01 8.26
C LYS A 252 17.82 6.64 9.64
N VAL A 253 16.69 7.21 10.05
CA VAL A 253 16.05 6.91 11.33
C VAL A 253 15.75 5.42 11.45
N VAL A 254 15.18 4.83 10.40
CA VAL A 254 14.84 3.40 10.37
C VAL A 254 16.09 2.50 10.39
N GLY A 255 17.19 2.93 9.78
CA GLY A 255 18.46 2.19 9.77
C GLY A 255 19.24 2.27 11.08
N ASP A 256 19.04 3.33 11.87
CA ASP A 256 19.68 3.52 13.17
C ASP A 256 18.94 2.77 14.31
N ASP A 257 17.67 2.39 14.09
CA ASP A 257 16.82 1.63 15.03
C ASP A 257 16.96 0.09 14.91
N THR A 258 17.88 -0.42 14.08
CA THR A 258 18.20 -1.86 13.92
C THR A 258 19.50 -2.28 14.57
#